data_AF-A0A662QR81-F1
#
_entry.id   AF-A0A662QR81-F1
#
_cell.length_a   1.000
_cell.length_b   1.000
_cell.length_c   1.000
_cell.angle_alpha   90.00
_cell.angle_beta   90.00
_cell.angle_gamma   90.00
#
_symmetry.space_group_name_H-M   'P 1'
#
loop_
_entity.id
_entity.type
_entity.pdbx_description
1 polymer ?
#
loop_
_entity_poly.entity_id
_entity_poly.type
_entity_poly.pdbx_seq_one_letter_code
_entity_poly.pdbx_strand_id
1 'polypeptide(L)'
;MNKAIFLMTLLLLAGVAAADAGNAFPQDEAGISAYINTGGAIDIEQAATAYTAIEELGSTHAIGTIAIKNVHATDHIHVYVDVNGWIVAYLKRDEQTGKIVQWSGGGTTFANAISKVCSKIGVDYNSIKDNITYYDFKYPDAGNMTIFKNTRSSNGDDYTHAFLPDNNTLYEASYSFVNTIRHRESNTYPYDSYYGWSKLYLNGAYISGTGVSNRRTVSVYTGFTVGELHTIRLQRGDHSGLGWSGVASVLIYS
;
A
#
# COMPACT_ATOMS: atom_id res chain seq x y z
N MET A 1 2.90 8.50 27.36
CA MET A 1 3.18 7.11 26.92
C MET A 1 2.28 6.83 25.72
N ASN A 2 2.75 7.09 24.49
CA ASN A 2 1.93 6.85 23.30
C ASN A 2 2.06 5.37 22.92
N LYS A 3 0.91 4.66 22.93
CA LYS A 3 0.79 3.25 22.60
C LYS A 3 1.17 3.03 21.14
N ALA A 4 1.92 1.97 20.88
CA ALA A 4 2.05 1.42 19.54
C ALA A 4 0.64 1.12 18.99
N ILE A 5 0.34 1.62 17.79
CA ILE A 5 -0.91 1.30 17.12
C ILE A 5 -0.62 0.13 16.18
N PHE A 6 -1.12 -1.04 16.56
CA PHE A 6 -1.16 -2.21 15.70
C PHE A 6 -2.50 -2.23 14.97
N LEU A 7 -2.44 -2.21 13.64
CA LEU A 7 -3.62 -2.37 12.79
C LEU A 7 -3.35 -3.56 11.88
N MET A 8 -4.21 -4.56 11.93
CA MET A 8 -4.21 -5.71 11.02
C MET A 8 -5.48 -5.71 10.19
N THR A 9 -5.33 -5.93 8.90
CA THR A 9 -6.42 -6.02 7.94
C THR A 9 -6.20 -7.26 7.10
N LEU A 10 -7.14 -8.19 7.16
CA LEU A 10 -7.23 -9.34 6.26
C LEU A 10 -8.16 -8.96 5.12
N LEU A 11 -7.69 -9.19 3.90
CA LEU A 11 -8.44 -9.00 2.67
C LEU A 11 -8.48 -10.34 1.95
N LEU A 12 -9.66 -10.72 1.49
CA LEU A 12 -9.82 -11.89 0.64
C LEU A 12 -9.46 -11.49 -0.79
N LEU A 13 -8.63 -12.31 -1.42
CA LEU A 13 -8.38 -12.24 -2.85
C LEU A 13 -9.41 -13.13 -3.54
N ALA A 14 -9.99 -12.63 -4.62
CA ALA A 14 -10.87 -13.46 -5.43
C ALA A 14 -10.04 -14.58 -6.09
N GLY A 15 -10.60 -15.79 -6.21
CA GLY A 15 -9.95 -16.89 -6.93
C GLY A 15 -10.03 -16.75 -8.46
N VAL A 16 -10.84 -15.81 -8.94
CA VAL A 16 -10.95 -15.40 -10.35
C VAL A 16 -11.22 -13.90 -10.34
N ALA A 17 -10.56 -13.14 -11.23
CA ALA A 17 -10.93 -11.76 -11.45
C ALA A 17 -12.37 -11.69 -11.96
N ALA A 18 -13.30 -11.19 -11.15
CA ALA A 18 -14.68 -10.97 -11.62
C ALA A 18 -14.74 -9.88 -12.69
N ALA A 19 -13.73 -9.00 -12.69
CA ALA A 19 -13.47 -8.08 -13.76
C ALA A 19 -12.71 -8.83 -14.88
N ASP A 20 -13.46 -9.43 -15.80
CA ASP A 20 -13.03 -9.43 -17.20
C ASP A 20 -13.17 -7.97 -17.67
N ALA A 21 -12.26 -7.12 -17.19
CA ALA A 21 -12.30 -5.66 -17.26
C ALA A 21 -12.20 -5.17 -18.71
N GLY A 22 -13.21 -5.50 -19.50
CA GLY A 22 -13.15 -5.57 -20.96
C GLY A 22 -12.01 -6.46 -21.47
N ASN A 23 -12.05 -6.79 -22.77
CA ASN A 23 -10.87 -7.29 -23.49
C ASN A 23 -9.66 -6.30 -23.45
N ALA A 24 -9.80 -5.13 -22.84
CA ALA A 24 -8.84 -4.03 -22.90
C ALA A 24 -8.03 -3.84 -21.60
N PHE A 25 -8.42 -4.44 -20.48
CA PHE A 25 -7.59 -4.33 -19.27
C PHE A 25 -6.28 -5.12 -19.44
N PRO A 26 -5.11 -4.52 -19.10
CA PRO A 26 -3.81 -5.14 -19.34
C PRO A 26 -3.49 -6.21 -18.27
N GLN A 27 -4.19 -7.35 -18.32
CA GLN A 27 -4.02 -8.47 -17.38
C GLN A 27 -2.57 -9.00 -17.35
N ASP A 28 -1.90 -8.99 -18.49
CA ASP A 28 -0.51 -9.45 -18.64
C ASP A 28 0.51 -8.50 -18.01
N GLU A 29 0.15 -7.24 -17.77
CA GLU A 29 1.01 -6.24 -17.09
C GLU A 29 0.65 -6.06 -15.62
N ALA A 30 -0.61 -6.30 -15.26
CA ALA A 30 -1.10 -6.15 -13.90
C ALA A 30 -0.51 -7.21 -12.96
N GLY A 31 -0.14 -6.79 -11.76
CA GLY A 31 0.15 -7.65 -10.62
C GLY A 31 -1.04 -7.67 -9.68
N ILE A 32 -0.90 -7.08 -8.50
CA ILE A 32 -1.99 -6.94 -7.53
C ILE A 32 -2.91 -5.78 -7.89
N SER A 33 -4.22 -6.00 -7.73
CA SER A 33 -5.28 -5.04 -8.04
C SER A 33 -6.34 -4.97 -6.95
N ALA A 34 -7.04 -3.84 -6.91
CA ALA A 34 -8.35 -3.72 -6.32
C ALA A 34 -9.34 -3.23 -7.39
N TYR A 35 -10.53 -3.81 -7.40
CA TYR A 35 -11.52 -3.52 -8.42
C TYR A 35 -12.93 -3.42 -7.85
N ILE A 36 -13.76 -2.68 -8.57
CA ILE A 36 -15.17 -2.51 -8.27
C ILE A 36 -15.96 -2.21 -9.54
N ASN A 37 -17.21 -2.63 -9.59
CA ASN A 37 -18.18 -2.16 -10.59
C ASN A 37 -19.14 -1.17 -9.92
N THR A 38 -19.35 -0.01 -10.54
CA THR A 38 -20.23 1.05 -10.01
C THR A 38 -21.73 0.73 -10.17
N GLY A 39 -22.08 -0.31 -10.94
CA GLY A 39 -23.45 -0.68 -11.27
C GLY A 39 -24.07 0.16 -12.38
N GLY A 40 -23.31 1.07 -13.01
CA GLY A 40 -23.79 1.96 -14.05
C GLY A 40 -22.68 2.38 -15.02
N ALA A 41 -23.09 2.92 -16.17
CA ALA A 41 -22.14 3.36 -17.18
C ALA A 41 -21.27 4.52 -16.68
N ILE A 42 -20.00 4.54 -17.09
CA ILE A 42 -19.04 5.59 -16.77
C ILE A 42 -18.80 6.46 -18.01
N ASP A 43 -18.84 7.78 -17.84
CA ASP A 43 -18.28 8.72 -18.79
C ASP A 43 -16.74 8.66 -18.73
N ILE A 44 -16.14 8.12 -19.79
CA ILE A 44 -14.70 7.87 -19.88
C ILE A 44 -13.90 9.18 -19.87
N GLU A 45 -14.37 10.20 -20.56
CA GLU A 45 -13.68 11.50 -20.60
C GLU A 45 -13.69 12.15 -19.21
N GLN A 46 -14.84 12.08 -18.53
CA GLN A 46 -14.96 12.59 -17.16
C GLN A 46 -14.07 11.80 -16.19
N ALA A 47 -14.05 10.47 -16.28
CA ALA A 47 -13.20 9.62 -15.45
C ALA A 47 -11.70 9.91 -15.66
N ALA A 48 -11.28 10.09 -16.92
CA ALA A 48 -9.89 10.38 -17.28
C ALA A 48 -9.37 11.70 -16.68
N THR A 49 -10.26 12.64 -16.31
CA THR A 49 -9.85 13.86 -15.57
C THR A 49 -9.33 13.58 -14.16
N ALA A 50 -9.45 12.36 -13.64
CA ALA A 50 -8.83 11.92 -12.40
C ALA A 50 -7.33 11.63 -12.56
N TYR A 51 -6.89 11.32 -13.78
CA TYR A 51 -5.53 10.87 -14.06
C TYR A 51 -4.54 12.03 -14.01
N THR A 52 -3.39 11.77 -13.42
CA THR A 52 -2.22 12.66 -13.50
C THR A 52 -1.41 12.43 -14.77
N ALA A 53 -1.46 11.22 -15.33
CA ALA A 53 -0.93 10.92 -16.65
C ALA A 53 -1.85 9.91 -17.33
N ILE A 54 -2.21 10.16 -18.58
CA ILE A 54 -3.03 9.27 -19.41
C ILE A 54 -2.06 8.37 -20.19
N GLU A 55 -2.28 7.07 -20.12
CA GLU A 55 -1.56 6.06 -20.91
C GLU A 55 -2.38 5.70 -22.15
N GLU A 56 -3.68 5.51 -21.98
CA GLU A 56 -4.62 5.22 -23.06
C GLU A 56 -5.95 5.94 -22.81
N LEU A 57 -6.52 6.52 -23.86
CA LEU A 57 -7.85 7.12 -23.84
C LEU A 57 -8.59 6.68 -25.10
N GLY A 58 -9.51 5.74 -24.93
CA GLY A 58 -10.38 5.24 -25.98
C GLY A 58 -11.83 5.66 -25.79
N SER A 59 -12.69 5.24 -26.72
CA SER A 59 -14.14 5.50 -26.64
C SER A 59 -14.86 4.58 -25.64
N THR A 60 -14.24 3.47 -25.24
CA THR A 60 -14.84 2.46 -24.36
C THR A 60 -14.15 2.31 -23.01
N HIS A 61 -12.92 2.83 -22.89
CA HIS A 61 -12.12 2.68 -21.68
C HIS A 61 -11.00 3.73 -21.65
N ALA A 62 -10.40 3.89 -20.49
CA ALA A 62 -9.17 4.67 -20.33
C ALA A 62 -8.23 3.99 -19.32
N ILE A 63 -6.94 4.20 -19.52
CA ILE A 63 -5.86 3.76 -18.63
C ILE A 63 -4.99 4.97 -18.33
N GLY A 64 -4.63 5.13 -17.07
CA GLY A 64 -3.66 6.14 -16.66
C GLY A 64 -3.17 5.91 -15.26
N THR A 65 -2.40 6.87 -14.74
CA THR A 65 -1.96 6.88 -13.35
C THR A 65 -2.64 7.97 -12.56
N ILE A 66 -2.93 7.69 -11.30
CA ILE A 66 -3.40 8.67 -10.32
C ILE A 66 -2.33 8.83 -9.24
N ALA A 67 -1.84 10.07 -9.07
CA ALA A 67 -0.96 10.41 -7.96
C ALA A 67 -1.70 10.37 -6.61
N ILE A 68 -1.30 9.48 -5.73
CA ILE A 68 -1.76 9.35 -4.35
C ILE A 68 -0.67 9.89 -3.42
N LYS A 69 -0.96 11.04 -2.79
CA LYS A 69 -0.06 11.62 -1.80
C LYS A 69 0.06 10.65 -0.63
N ASN A 70 1.31 10.34 -0.26
CA ASN A 70 1.64 9.49 0.87
C ASN A 70 2.69 10.19 1.76
N VAL A 71 3.06 9.58 2.88
CA VAL A 71 4.10 10.14 3.75
C VAL A 71 5.47 10.02 3.06
N HIS A 72 6.14 11.16 2.88
CA HIS A 72 7.46 11.30 2.22
C HIS A 72 7.52 10.79 0.77
N ALA A 73 6.37 10.60 0.12
CA ALA A 73 6.32 10.11 -1.24
C ALA A 73 4.96 10.42 -1.92
N THR A 74 4.89 10.20 -3.22
CA THR A 74 3.65 10.16 -3.98
C THR A 74 3.65 8.86 -4.77
N ASP A 75 2.63 8.03 -4.56
CA ASP A 75 2.45 6.78 -5.28
C ASP A 75 1.65 7.04 -6.55
N HIS A 76 2.18 6.64 -7.70
CA HIS A 76 1.44 6.71 -8.96
C HIS A 76 0.79 5.35 -9.17
N ILE A 77 -0.51 5.28 -8.91
CA ILE A 77 -1.30 4.04 -9.01
C ILE A 77 -1.90 3.97 -10.40
N HIS A 78 -1.69 2.86 -11.10
CA HIS A 78 -2.35 2.64 -12.40
C HIS A 78 -3.84 2.39 -12.17
N VAL A 79 -4.66 2.96 -13.02
CA VAL A 79 -6.11 2.85 -12.97
C VAL A 79 -6.66 2.63 -14.36
N TYR A 80 -7.47 1.58 -14.49
CA TYR A 80 -8.31 1.31 -15.65
C TYR A 80 -9.76 1.64 -15.31
N VAL A 81 -10.48 2.22 -16.27
CA VAL A 81 -11.93 2.41 -16.21
C VAL A 81 -12.59 2.04 -17.54
N ASP A 82 -13.82 1.56 -17.50
CA ASP A 82 -14.58 1.23 -18.70
C ASP A 82 -16.02 1.74 -18.68
N VAL A 83 -16.65 1.76 -19.86
CA VAL A 83 -18.04 2.21 -20.03
C VAL A 83 -19.05 1.31 -19.32
N ASN A 84 -18.67 0.10 -18.90
CA ASN A 84 -19.53 -0.86 -18.20
C ASN A 84 -19.50 -0.67 -16.67
N GLY A 85 -18.81 0.35 -16.18
CA GLY A 85 -18.79 0.68 -14.76
C GLY A 85 -17.61 0.11 -13.99
N TRP A 86 -16.67 -0.58 -14.63
CA TRP A 86 -15.50 -1.11 -13.95
C TRP A 86 -14.50 0.00 -13.63
N ILE A 87 -13.96 -0.04 -12.41
CA ILE A 87 -12.82 0.75 -11.97
C ILE A 87 -11.82 -0.24 -11.36
N VAL A 88 -10.62 -0.31 -11.91
CA VAL A 88 -9.55 -1.21 -11.45
C VAL A 88 -8.32 -0.40 -11.13
N ALA A 89 -7.94 -0.32 -9.87
CA ALA A 89 -6.66 0.24 -9.44
C ALA A 89 -5.64 -0.88 -9.26
N TYR A 90 -4.46 -0.76 -9.83
CA TYR A 90 -3.47 -1.84 -9.83
C TYR A 90 -2.04 -1.33 -9.74
N LEU A 91 -1.16 -2.25 -9.32
CA LEU A 91 0.29 -2.15 -9.50
C LEU A 91 0.69 -3.08 -10.64
N LYS A 92 1.72 -2.72 -11.41
CA LYS A 92 2.29 -3.64 -12.41
C LYS A 92 3.02 -4.80 -11.74
N ARG A 93 3.23 -5.90 -12.46
CA ARG A 93 3.84 -7.15 -11.93
C ARG A 93 5.23 -6.97 -11.32
N ASP A 94 5.99 -5.99 -11.79
CA ASP A 94 7.34 -5.65 -11.34
C ASP A 94 7.36 -4.61 -10.21
N GLU A 95 6.20 -4.03 -9.90
CA GLU A 95 6.06 -3.12 -8.78
C GLU A 95 5.89 -3.85 -7.45
N GLN A 96 6.15 -3.10 -6.37
CA GLN A 96 6.24 -3.66 -5.04
C GLN A 96 4.90 -3.57 -4.33
N THR A 97 4.32 -4.70 -3.91
CA THR A 97 3.01 -4.77 -3.25
C THR A 97 2.91 -3.89 -2.00
N GLY A 98 4.03 -3.66 -1.30
CA GLY A 98 4.08 -2.73 -0.16
C GLY A 98 3.61 -1.30 -0.49
N LYS A 99 3.55 -0.89 -1.77
CA LYS A 99 2.96 0.38 -2.21
C LYS A 99 1.45 0.48 -1.97
N ILE A 100 0.74 -0.63 -1.70
CA ILE A 100 -0.67 -0.62 -1.30
C ILE A 100 -0.88 0.14 0.02
N VAL A 101 0.15 0.22 0.85
CA VAL A 101 0.08 0.82 2.18
C VAL A 101 -0.04 2.35 2.09
N GLN A 102 -1.19 2.86 2.51
CA GLN A 102 -1.35 4.28 2.78
C GLN A 102 -0.91 4.62 4.22
N TRP A 103 0.06 5.54 4.35
CA TRP A 103 0.52 6.08 5.63
C TRP A 103 -0.12 7.42 5.99
N SER A 104 -0.58 8.18 5.00
CA SER A 104 -1.32 9.42 5.22
C SER A 104 -2.82 9.23 4.97
N GLY A 105 -3.63 9.26 6.02
CA GLY A 105 -5.08 9.10 5.90
C GLY A 105 -5.54 7.63 6.05
N GLY A 106 -6.74 7.35 5.54
CA GLY A 106 -7.38 6.03 5.64
C GLY A 106 -7.22 5.16 4.39
N GLY A 107 -7.56 3.87 4.53
CA GLY A 107 -7.62 2.92 3.41
C GLY A 107 -6.26 2.46 2.87
N THR A 108 -6.28 1.99 1.62
CA THR A 108 -5.12 1.63 0.79
C THR A 108 -4.89 2.70 -0.28
N THR A 109 -3.72 2.69 -0.92
CA THR A 109 -3.48 3.57 -2.08
C THR A 109 -4.45 3.26 -3.22
N PHE A 110 -4.83 1.99 -3.41
CA PHE A 110 -5.87 1.56 -4.35
C PHE A 110 -7.25 2.15 -4.02
N ALA A 111 -7.71 2.01 -2.78
CA ALA A 111 -8.97 2.59 -2.32
C ALA A 111 -9.03 4.10 -2.57
N ASN A 112 -7.92 4.80 -2.31
CA ASN A 112 -7.80 6.23 -2.55
C ASN A 112 -7.80 6.59 -4.05
N ALA A 113 -7.21 5.76 -4.91
CA ALA A 113 -7.25 5.93 -6.36
C ALA A 113 -8.67 5.73 -6.92
N ILE A 114 -9.37 4.66 -6.50
CA ILE A 114 -10.76 4.40 -6.85
C ILE A 114 -11.64 5.57 -6.39
N SER A 115 -11.48 6.03 -5.15
CA SER A 115 -12.23 7.17 -4.60
C SER A 115 -12.07 8.45 -5.43
N LYS A 116 -10.87 8.72 -5.97
CA LYS A 116 -10.62 9.85 -6.86
C LYS A 116 -11.37 9.72 -8.18
N VAL A 117 -11.40 8.54 -8.80
CA VAL A 117 -12.23 8.31 -10.00
C VAL A 117 -13.70 8.55 -9.67
N CYS A 118 -14.22 7.92 -8.62
CA CYS A 118 -15.61 8.08 -8.18
C CYS A 118 -16.00 9.56 -8.02
N SER A 119 -15.11 10.37 -7.44
CA SER A 119 -15.34 11.81 -7.27
C SER A 119 -15.49 12.58 -8.59
N LYS A 120 -14.84 12.13 -9.67
CA LYS A 120 -14.95 12.74 -10.98
C LYS A 120 -16.24 12.38 -11.68
N ILE A 121 -16.67 11.13 -11.56
CA ILE A 121 -17.84 10.57 -12.25
C ILE A 121 -19.13 10.70 -11.43
N GLY A 122 -19.10 11.39 -10.29
CA GLY A 122 -20.28 11.62 -9.45
C GLY A 122 -20.80 10.39 -8.69
N VAL A 123 -19.97 9.35 -8.53
CA VAL A 123 -20.32 8.15 -7.75
C VAL A 123 -19.97 8.35 -6.28
N ASP A 124 -20.91 8.07 -5.37
CA ASP A 124 -20.64 8.10 -3.94
C ASP A 124 -19.78 6.90 -3.53
N TYR A 125 -18.48 7.14 -3.37
CA TYR A 125 -17.51 6.15 -2.94
C TYR A 125 -17.90 5.45 -1.63
N ASN A 126 -18.54 6.15 -0.67
CA ASN A 126 -18.90 5.54 0.60
C ASN A 126 -19.98 4.46 0.46
N SER A 127 -20.82 4.54 -0.57
CA SER A 127 -21.87 3.56 -0.84
C SER A 127 -21.33 2.25 -1.44
N ILE A 128 -20.12 2.28 -2.03
CA ILE A 128 -19.55 1.14 -2.77
C ILE A 128 -18.25 0.59 -2.17
N LYS A 129 -17.54 1.34 -1.32
CA LYS A 129 -16.19 0.97 -0.84
C LYS A 129 -16.08 -0.40 -0.17
N ASP A 130 -17.16 -0.89 0.43
CA ASP A 130 -17.18 -2.19 1.13
C ASP A 130 -17.30 -3.37 0.14
N ASN A 131 -17.61 -3.10 -1.13
CA ASN A 131 -17.65 -4.08 -2.22
C ASN A 131 -16.34 -4.14 -3.03
N ILE A 132 -15.31 -3.36 -2.65
CA ILE A 132 -14.01 -3.41 -3.31
C ILE A 132 -13.40 -4.79 -3.08
N THR A 133 -13.12 -5.48 -4.17
CA THR A 133 -12.49 -6.80 -4.17
C THR A 133 -11.05 -6.68 -4.64
N TYR A 134 -10.21 -7.63 -4.23
CA TYR A 134 -8.79 -7.66 -4.61
C TYR A 134 -8.49 -8.92 -5.43
N TYR A 135 -7.57 -8.81 -6.37
CA TYR A 135 -7.09 -9.95 -7.18
C TYR A 135 -5.63 -9.75 -7.57
N ASP A 136 -4.87 -10.83 -7.55
CA ASP A 136 -3.47 -10.82 -7.95
C ASP A 136 -3.27 -11.56 -9.28
N PHE A 137 -3.06 -10.81 -10.35
CA PHE A 137 -2.76 -11.35 -11.68
C PHE A 137 -1.37 -12.00 -11.76
N LYS A 138 -0.44 -11.62 -10.85
CA LYS A 138 0.88 -12.25 -10.72
C LYS A 138 0.79 -13.60 -10.02
N TYR A 139 -0.10 -13.73 -9.03
CA TYR A 139 -0.34 -14.96 -8.29
C TYR A 139 -1.84 -15.32 -8.25
N PRO A 140 -2.40 -15.85 -9.35
CA PRO A 140 -3.83 -16.16 -9.47
C PRO A 140 -4.38 -17.11 -8.40
N ASP A 141 -3.52 -18.00 -7.88
CA ASP A 141 -3.88 -18.98 -6.85
C ASP A 141 -3.92 -18.37 -5.43
N ALA A 142 -3.53 -17.10 -5.25
CA ALA A 142 -3.57 -16.44 -3.96
C ALA A 142 -5.02 -16.14 -3.53
N GLY A 143 -5.39 -16.58 -2.32
CA GLY A 143 -6.73 -16.38 -1.76
C GLY A 143 -6.79 -15.30 -0.67
N ASN A 144 -5.65 -14.88 -0.14
CA ASN A 144 -5.57 -14.04 1.04
C ASN A 144 -4.47 -12.99 0.91
N MET A 145 -4.77 -11.79 1.39
CA MET A 145 -3.81 -10.72 1.62
C MET A 145 -3.94 -10.21 3.05
N THR A 146 -2.86 -10.25 3.83
CA THR A 146 -2.81 -9.64 5.16
C THR A 146 -1.89 -8.44 5.16
N ILE A 147 -2.41 -7.30 5.63
CA ILE A 147 -1.64 -6.08 5.89
C ILE A 147 -1.62 -5.84 7.39
N PHE A 148 -0.44 -5.70 7.98
CA PHE A 148 -0.31 -5.30 9.38
C PHE A 148 0.71 -4.20 9.57
N LYS A 149 0.37 -3.22 10.40
CA LYS A 149 1.19 -2.02 10.67
C LYS A 149 1.67 -2.03 12.11
N ASN A 150 2.93 -1.66 12.30
CA ASN A 150 3.50 -1.30 13.59
C ASN A 150 4.08 0.11 13.50
N THR A 151 3.76 0.96 14.46
CA THR A 151 4.21 2.35 14.51
C THR A 151 4.69 2.74 15.90
N ARG A 152 5.72 3.59 15.93
CA ARG A 152 6.32 4.06 17.17
C ARG A 152 6.72 5.53 17.07
N SER A 153 6.36 6.32 18.08
CA SER A 153 6.75 7.74 18.19
C SER A 153 7.80 8.02 19.26
N SER A 154 8.21 7.03 20.05
CA SER A 154 9.21 7.16 21.13
C SER A 154 10.48 6.37 20.83
N ASN A 155 11.56 6.65 21.56
CA ASN A 155 12.80 5.89 21.45
C ASN A 155 12.66 4.46 21.96
N GLY A 156 13.42 3.54 21.36
CA GLY A 156 13.49 2.14 21.76
C GLY A 156 12.96 1.20 20.69
N ASP A 157 12.57 0.02 21.13
CA ASP A 157 12.18 -1.09 20.29
C ASP A 157 10.68 -1.36 20.37
N ASP A 158 10.14 -1.81 19.25
CA ASP A 158 8.82 -2.40 19.13
C ASP A 158 8.92 -3.72 18.37
N TYR A 159 8.11 -4.70 18.77
CA TYR A 159 8.18 -6.06 18.27
C TYR A 159 6.81 -6.49 17.76
N THR A 160 6.79 -7.02 16.54
CA THR A 160 5.62 -7.66 15.96
C THR A 160 5.97 -9.09 15.64
N HIS A 161 5.16 -10.01 16.14
CA HIS A 161 5.30 -11.42 15.84
C HIS A 161 4.24 -11.82 14.82
N ALA A 162 4.66 -12.51 13.76
CA ALA A 162 3.79 -12.96 12.70
C ALA A 162 4.07 -14.43 12.41
N PHE A 163 3.01 -15.22 12.35
CA PHE A 163 3.07 -16.65 12.07
C PHE A 163 2.09 -16.95 10.95
N LEU A 164 2.59 -17.53 9.86
CA LEU A 164 1.77 -18.06 8.78
C LEU A 164 1.90 -19.59 8.83
N PRO A 165 0.81 -20.34 9.10
CA PRO A 165 0.89 -21.80 9.19
C PRO A 165 1.39 -22.44 7.89
N ASP A 166 2.07 -23.59 8.01
CA ASP A 166 2.68 -24.35 6.90
C ASP A 166 1.68 -24.99 5.93
N ASN A 167 0.41 -25.02 6.27
CA ASN A 167 -0.68 -25.40 5.37
C ASN A 167 -1.09 -24.28 4.40
N ASN A 168 -0.42 -23.11 4.44
CA ASN A 168 -0.57 -22.04 3.46
C ASN A 168 0.59 -22.05 2.47
N THR A 169 0.37 -21.49 1.28
CA THR A 169 1.44 -21.14 0.34
C THR A 169 1.67 -19.63 0.38
N LEU A 170 2.87 -19.20 0.77
CA LEU A 170 3.27 -17.78 0.72
C LEU A 170 3.80 -17.43 -0.68
N TYR A 171 3.11 -16.54 -1.39
CA TYR A 171 3.54 -16.08 -2.71
C TYR A 171 4.43 -14.84 -2.63
N GLU A 172 4.07 -13.88 -1.76
CA GLU A 172 4.84 -12.66 -1.60
C GLU A 172 4.77 -12.15 -0.15
N ALA A 173 5.92 -11.67 0.34
CA ALA A 173 6.03 -10.94 1.58
C ALA A 173 6.81 -9.64 1.32
N SER A 174 6.13 -8.50 1.45
CA SER A 174 6.68 -7.18 1.17
C SER A 174 6.48 -6.23 2.36
N TYR A 175 7.18 -5.10 2.35
CA TYR A 175 6.97 -4.06 3.35
C TYR A 175 7.02 -2.64 2.82
N SER A 176 6.32 -1.77 3.53
CA SER A 176 6.51 -0.32 3.49
C SER A 176 7.09 0.12 4.83
N PHE A 177 8.21 0.84 4.80
CA PHE A 177 8.91 1.33 5.98
C PHE A 177 9.03 2.84 5.89
N VAL A 178 8.57 3.53 6.93
CA VAL A 178 8.55 5.00 6.99
C VAL A 178 9.26 5.48 8.25
N ASN A 179 10.02 6.55 8.11
CA ASN A 179 10.57 7.31 9.20
C ASN A 179 10.22 8.78 8.99
N THR A 180 9.69 9.40 10.02
CA THR A 180 9.44 10.84 10.08
C THR A 180 10.21 11.41 11.26
N ILE A 181 11.02 12.41 10.96
CA ILE A 181 11.71 13.26 11.93
C ILE A 181 11.03 14.62 11.84
N ARG A 182 10.59 15.16 12.97
CA ARG A 182 10.07 16.53 13.02
C ARG A 182 11.20 17.43 13.51
N HIS A 183 11.46 18.49 12.75
CA HIS A 183 12.34 19.55 13.19
C HIS A 183 11.62 20.36 14.27
N ARG A 184 12.29 20.58 15.41
CA ARG A 184 11.92 21.67 16.31
C ARG A 184 12.60 22.92 15.76
N GLU A 185 11.82 23.90 15.30
CA GLU A 185 12.37 25.23 15.06
C GLU A 185 12.88 25.76 16.41
N SER A 186 14.19 25.93 16.52
CA SER A 186 14.85 26.53 17.67
C SER A 186 15.46 27.85 17.22
N ASN A 187 14.94 28.96 17.74
CA ASN A 187 15.52 30.30 17.52
C ASN A 187 16.88 30.49 18.23
N THR A 188 17.37 29.49 18.96
CA THR A 188 18.52 29.64 19.87
C THR A 188 19.79 28.98 19.33
N TYR A 189 19.69 27.96 18.46
CA TYR A 189 20.85 27.29 17.87
C TYR A 189 20.58 26.92 16.41
N PRO A 190 21.13 27.64 15.42
CA PRO A 190 20.89 27.38 13.99
C PRO A 190 21.54 26.09 13.45
N TYR A 191 22.18 25.28 14.32
CA TYR A 191 22.93 24.07 13.97
C TYR A 191 22.53 22.82 14.77
N ASP A 192 21.36 22.80 15.41
CA ASP A 192 20.84 21.53 15.96
C ASP A 192 20.37 20.62 14.82
N SER A 193 21.31 19.87 14.25
CA SER A 193 21.03 18.73 13.38
C SER A 193 20.38 17.65 14.25
N TYR A 194 19.06 17.69 14.37
CA TYR A 194 18.32 16.64 15.07
C TYR A 194 18.48 15.32 14.31
N TYR A 195 19.32 14.44 14.83
CA TYR A 195 19.51 13.08 14.31
C TYR A 195 18.43 12.18 14.88
N GLY A 196 17.46 11.84 14.02
CA GLY A 196 16.52 10.74 14.22
C GLY A 196 16.89 9.59 13.30
N TRP A 197 16.78 8.37 13.78
CA TRP A 197 17.04 7.18 12.98
C TRP A 197 16.02 6.11 13.27
N SER A 198 15.84 5.23 12.29
CA SER A 198 15.04 4.03 12.47
C SER A 198 15.65 2.88 11.72
N LYS A 199 15.56 1.70 12.33
CA LYS A 199 16.07 0.45 11.80
C LYS A 199 14.97 -0.59 11.89
N LEU A 200 14.96 -1.47 10.90
CA LEU A 200 14.03 -2.56 10.77
C LEU A 200 14.82 -3.86 10.71
N TYR A 201 14.39 -4.83 11.50
CA TYR A 201 14.98 -6.15 11.53
C TYR A 201 13.89 -7.22 11.35
N LEU A 202 14.27 -8.33 10.71
CA LEU A 202 13.47 -9.55 10.61
C LEU A 202 14.29 -10.69 11.22
N ASN A 203 13.73 -11.39 12.21
CA ASN A 203 14.39 -12.49 12.92
C ASN A 203 15.79 -12.10 13.44
N GLY A 204 15.94 -10.85 13.89
CA GLY A 204 17.22 -10.29 14.35
C GLY A 204 18.15 -9.79 13.23
N ALA A 205 17.94 -10.16 11.97
CA ALA A 205 18.72 -9.68 10.84
C ALA A 205 18.30 -8.26 10.43
N TYR A 206 19.26 -7.36 10.22
CA TYR A 206 19.01 -6.00 9.74
C TYR A 206 18.57 -6.03 8.27
N ILE A 207 17.42 -5.42 7.98
CA ILE A 207 16.87 -5.41 6.60
C ILE A 207 16.70 -4.00 6.03
N SER A 208 16.52 -2.97 6.88
CA SER A 208 16.37 -1.60 6.40
C SER A 208 16.65 -0.59 7.50
N GLY A 209 16.98 0.64 7.11
CA GLY A 209 17.09 1.75 8.03
C GLY A 209 17.30 3.09 7.33
N THR A 210 17.03 4.16 8.05
CA THR A 210 17.22 5.53 7.57
C THR A 210 17.50 6.46 8.76
N GLY A 211 18.37 7.44 8.54
CA GLY A 211 18.66 8.55 9.47
C GLY A 211 17.95 9.85 9.10
N VAL A 212 17.08 9.81 8.08
CA VAL A 212 16.34 10.97 7.57
C VAL A 212 14.86 10.62 7.40
N SER A 213 14.03 11.66 7.30
CA SER A 213 12.63 11.52 6.90
C SER A 213 12.55 10.89 5.51
N ASN A 214 12.00 9.69 5.41
CA ASN A 214 11.96 8.91 4.18
C ASN A 214 10.89 7.81 4.28
N ARG A 215 10.42 7.33 3.13
CA ARG A 215 9.63 6.11 3.00
C ARG A 215 10.29 5.20 1.97
N ARG A 216 10.50 3.94 2.35
CA ARG A 216 11.03 2.88 1.50
C ARG A 216 10.01 1.76 1.38
N THR A 217 9.85 1.24 0.18
CA THR A 217 9.07 0.02 -0.06
C THR A 217 10.04 -1.04 -0.58
N VAL A 218 9.82 -2.32 -0.25
CA VAL A 218 10.58 -3.45 -0.77
C VAL A 218 9.65 -4.67 -0.91
N SER A 219 9.71 -5.36 -2.05
CA SER A 219 8.81 -6.48 -2.38
C SER A 219 9.14 -7.80 -1.70
N VAL A 220 10.37 -8.01 -1.24
CA VAL A 220 10.82 -9.33 -0.81
C VAL A 220 11.53 -9.27 0.54
N TYR A 221 10.86 -9.80 1.57
CA TYR A 221 11.55 -10.38 2.70
C TYR A 221 12.11 -11.73 2.26
N THR A 222 13.40 -11.83 1.92
CA THR A 222 14.03 -13.13 1.61
C THR A 222 14.12 -14.06 2.83
N GLY A 223 13.45 -13.75 3.94
CA GLY A 223 13.48 -14.53 5.19
C GLY A 223 12.13 -14.64 5.90
N PHE A 224 11.01 -14.31 5.25
CA PHE A 224 9.68 -14.63 5.77
C PHE A 224 9.21 -15.93 5.10
N THR A 225 8.79 -16.90 5.90
CA THR A 225 8.47 -18.27 5.48
C THR A 225 7.20 -18.75 6.18
N VAL A 226 6.66 -19.87 5.71
CA VAL A 226 5.53 -20.55 6.35
C VAL A 226 6.02 -21.52 7.43
N GLY A 227 5.17 -21.83 8.41
CA GLY A 227 5.49 -22.77 9.49
C GLY A 227 6.43 -22.23 10.57
N GLU A 228 6.92 -20.99 10.42
CA GLU A 228 7.86 -20.37 11.36
C GLU A 228 7.30 -19.09 11.98
N LEU A 229 7.61 -18.86 13.25
CA LEU A 229 7.29 -17.60 13.91
C LEU A 229 8.34 -16.55 13.53
N HIS A 230 7.92 -15.52 12.81
CA HIS A 230 8.77 -14.38 12.46
C HIS A 230 8.64 -13.25 13.47
N THR A 231 9.77 -12.62 13.79
CA THR A 231 9.83 -11.42 14.63
C THR A 231 10.31 -10.24 13.82
N ILE A 232 9.43 -9.26 13.66
CA ILE A 232 9.75 -7.96 13.06
C ILE A 232 10.04 -6.99 14.20
N ARG A 233 11.23 -6.41 14.20
CA ARG A 233 11.65 -5.41 15.20
C ARG A 233 11.79 -4.05 14.53
N LEU A 234 10.98 -3.10 14.99
CA LEU A 234 11.11 -1.69 14.65
C LEU A 234 11.88 -0.98 15.77
N GLN A 235 13.07 -0.49 15.45
CA GLN A 235 13.90 0.27 16.37
C GLN A 235 13.90 1.74 15.97
N ARG A 236 13.62 2.65 16.90
CA ARG A 236 13.72 4.10 16.71
C ARG A 236 14.65 4.72 17.75
N GLY A 237 15.49 5.65 17.31
CA GLY A 237 16.24 6.54 18.19
C GLY A 237 16.18 7.96 17.67
N ASP A 238 15.76 8.89 18.52
CA ASP A 238 15.57 10.29 18.18
C ASP A 238 15.89 11.17 19.38
N HIS A 239 16.78 12.13 19.18
CA HIS A 239 17.19 13.06 20.24
C HIS A 239 16.11 14.09 20.59
N SER A 240 15.18 14.36 19.66
CA SER A 240 14.10 15.33 19.86
C SER A 240 12.86 14.73 20.52
N GLY A 241 12.66 13.41 20.39
CA GLY A 241 11.37 12.77 20.68
C GLY A 241 10.23 13.24 19.76
N LEU A 242 10.54 13.91 18.64
CA LEU A 242 9.57 14.48 17.71
C LEU A 242 9.58 13.72 16.38
N GLY A 243 8.45 13.07 16.10
CA GLY A 243 8.24 12.30 14.87
C GLY A 243 7.76 10.90 15.17
N TRP A 244 7.81 10.04 14.16
CA TRP A 244 7.37 8.65 14.27
C TRP A 244 7.95 7.80 13.17
N SER A 245 8.03 6.51 13.42
CA SER A 245 8.46 5.51 12.45
C SER A 245 7.40 4.42 12.37
N GLY A 246 7.34 3.76 11.23
CA GLY A 246 6.39 2.68 11.03
C GLY A 246 6.90 1.66 10.04
N VAL A 247 6.50 0.43 10.24
CA VAL A 247 6.60 -0.64 9.24
C VAL A 247 5.21 -1.21 9.02
N ALA A 248 4.86 -1.43 7.76
CA ALA A 248 3.70 -2.17 7.37
C ALA A 248 4.18 -3.34 6.54
N SER A 249 3.78 -4.55 6.91
CA SER A 249 4.06 -5.76 6.14
C SER A 249 2.81 -6.16 5.38
N VAL A 250 3.00 -6.64 4.15
CA VAL A 250 1.95 -7.17 3.29
C VAL A 250 2.33 -8.60 2.91
N LEU A 251 1.46 -9.55 3.25
CA LEU A 251 1.61 -10.97 2.93
C LEU A 251 0.52 -11.37 1.95
N ILE A 252 0.90 -12.02 0.84
CA ILE A 252 -0.02 -12.62 -0.14
C ILE A 252 0.15 -14.14 -0.08
N TYR A 253 -0.93 -14.86 0.18
CA TYR A 253 -0.89 -16.31 0.41
C TYR A 253 -2.21 -17.00 0.04
N SER A 254 -2.19 -18.33 -0.04
CA SER A 254 -3.37 -19.20 -0.17
C SER A 254 -3.44 -20.19 0.96
#